data_AF-A0A7Y5CCQ0-F1
#
_entry.id   AF-A0A7Y5CCQ0-F1
#
_cell.length_a   1.000
_cell.length_b   1.000
_cell.length_c   1.000
_cell.angle_alpha   90.00
_cell.angle_beta   90.00
_cell.angle_gamma   90.00
#
_symmetry.space_group_name_H-M   'P 1'
#
loop_
_entity.id
_entity.type
_entity.pdbx_description
1 polymer ?
#
loop_
_entity_poly.entity_id
_entity_poly.type
_entity_poly.pdbx_seq_one_letter_code
_entity_poly.pdbx_strand_id
1 'polypeptide(L)'
;MMLSSGAFAQSSPKESAPSTVFDTVTRWLTVLGEKTEDLLAPRFGHIGDAGKSPWDGLTPYTREFEESYPVRPTCTVSITRDVGEGLVRVMTWDNPVVRVHITATVGAEKAETAQQLADDLKISISPSPELVGIAVEQPGPSDAGKTAIKLDYEITVPAGASVMCKNEWGDTEIDGVTGAVDIDSQFGAVDLRNIGGAVRARAWGEFPLRAYQLRQGGAFELQGTQSEFAGVSGALKISNFMGNVMVRELPAETELDVTCESGPIEVFVPENAAPEISASVAYGAVNSEIQLTQTKRGDLVIARGGTVGSKQRVSLHASFNAITIHQEGVKPQAPSPAREGGELVVTNTEQSIEIPAGAEVSVNAVVGDVRVTPTESAQLTVRARLVVQMQSNANAKAAIEALNVRCELIDGRAMLTTAVRDNMAALGCTRYRIDLDVQCPRASPVRLSSDSGYTSITDMSGPIVVEQGKGSVTLEQCNREAGDVLVTIQEGDIVVKECAGPLTATTQQGSVETTSVSGKQVIKAVQGRATVDLPKGELDVACTGGDAIVLANEGVLGDYKVNVEQGNIRLLVPDTADATLFVTATNGQVNSNKVRLSGSVLGDKREFSGPIGAGRFRVDLRVTGGSVNID
;
A
#
# COMPACT_ATOMS: atom_id res chain seq x y z
N MET A 1 -78.48 4.05 -12.93
CA MET A 1 -78.05 5.41 -13.30
C MET A 1 -77.03 5.83 -12.27
N MET A 2 -75.79 6.04 -12.73
CA MET A 2 -74.63 6.67 -12.07
C MET A 2 -74.01 6.05 -10.80
N LEU A 3 -72.77 5.60 -11.02
CA LEU A 3 -71.64 5.40 -10.11
C LEU A 3 -70.95 6.75 -9.79
N SER A 4 -70.02 6.72 -8.82
CA SER A 4 -69.10 7.77 -8.32
C SER A 4 -69.58 8.45 -7.03
N SER A 5 -68.77 8.73 -6.00
CA SER A 5 -67.34 8.54 -5.73
C SER A 5 -67.12 8.80 -4.22
N GLY A 6 -66.13 8.15 -3.60
CA GLY A 6 -65.75 8.39 -2.21
C GLY A 6 -64.65 7.44 -1.77
N ALA A 7 -63.41 7.88 -1.91
CA ALA A 7 -62.18 7.12 -1.70
C ALA A 7 -62.01 6.68 -0.23
N PHE A 8 -61.68 5.40 -0.04
CA PHE A 8 -61.16 4.87 1.22
C PHE A 8 -59.67 5.26 1.32
N ALA A 9 -59.34 6.10 2.31
CA ALA A 9 -57.97 6.22 2.79
C ALA A 9 -57.69 5.03 3.72
N GLN A 10 -56.96 4.03 3.24
CA GLN A 10 -56.31 3.05 4.10
C GLN A 10 -55.04 3.69 4.68
N SER A 11 -55.02 3.85 6.00
CA SER A 11 -53.82 4.18 6.76
C SER A 11 -52.86 3.00 6.73
N SER A 12 -51.75 3.14 6.01
CA SER A 12 -50.61 2.21 6.04
C SER A 12 -49.91 2.27 7.42
N PRO A 13 -49.38 1.15 7.94
CA PRO A 13 -48.61 1.16 9.17
C PRO A 13 -47.33 1.97 9.00
N LYS A 14 -46.96 2.78 10.00
CA LYS A 14 -45.63 3.38 10.08
C LYS A 14 -44.61 2.27 10.32
N GLU A 15 -43.87 1.90 9.28
CA GLU A 15 -42.60 1.19 9.42
C GLU A 15 -41.61 2.11 10.15
N SER A 16 -41.26 1.75 11.37
CA SER A 16 -40.10 2.29 12.09
C SER A 16 -38.84 1.71 11.45
N ALA A 17 -38.09 2.55 10.74
CA ALA A 17 -36.80 2.17 10.18
C ALA A 17 -35.83 1.76 11.30
N PRO A 18 -35.10 0.63 11.18
CA PRO A 18 -34.05 0.27 12.12
C PRO A 18 -32.85 1.20 11.91
N SER A 19 -32.51 2.00 12.93
CA SER A 19 -31.29 2.79 12.98
C SER A 19 -30.08 1.85 12.99
N THR A 20 -29.45 1.66 11.83
CA THR A 20 -28.29 0.78 11.64
C THR A 20 -27.22 1.49 10.82
N VAL A 21 -25.97 1.37 11.26
CA VAL A 21 -24.69 1.66 10.57
C VAL A 21 -24.44 3.13 10.13
N PHE A 22 -25.42 3.86 9.60
CA PHE A 22 -25.24 5.21 9.04
C PHE A 22 -25.07 6.34 10.08
N ASP A 23 -25.62 6.19 11.28
CA ASP A 23 -25.49 7.22 12.33
C ASP A 23 -24.05 7.30 12.88
N THR A 24 -23.31 6.19 12.88
CA THR A 24 -21.90 6.12 13.31
C THR A 24 -20.97 6.77 12.28
N VAL A 25 -21.23 6.56 10.98
CA VAL A 25 -20.45 7.15 9.87
C VAL A 25 -20.56 8.68 9.85
N THR A 26 -21.75 9.22 10.14
CA THR A 26 -22.00 10.68 10.14
C THR A 26 -21.26 11.41 11.27
N ARG A 27 -21.00 10.71 12.39
CA ARG A 27 -20.39 11.27 13.60
C ARG A 27 -18.89 11.51 13.43
N TRP A 28 -18.19 10.64 12.72
CA TRP A 28 -16.75 10.77 12.44
C TRP A 28 -16.42 11.80 11.36
N LEU A 29 -17.27 11.91 10.32
CA LEU A 29 -17.14 12.93 9.27
C LEU A 29 -17.19 14.38 9.80
N THR A 30 -17.78 14.59 10.99
CA THR A 30 -17.86 15.93 11.61
C THR A 30 -16.56 16.31 12.36
N VAL A 31 -15.79 15.33 12.83
CA VAL A 31 -14.60 15.56 13.70
C VAL A 31 -13.34 15.90 12.90
N LEU A 32 -13.27 15.46 11.63
CA LEU A 32 -12.18 15.77 10.70
C LEU A 32 -12.04 17.28 10.38
N GLY A 33 -13.01 18.10 10.78
CA GLY A 33 -13.02 19.54 10.51
C GLY A 33 -12.30 20.44 11.52
N GLU A 34 -11.86 19.97 12.71
CA GLU A 34 -11.54 20.91 13.80
C GLU A 34 -10.19 20.80 14.53
N LYS A 35 -9.30 19.83 14.31
CA LYS A 35 -8.04 19.79 15.09
C LYS A 35 -6.80 19.31 14.32
N THR A 36 -6.01 20.27 13.84
CA THR A 36 -4.69 20.05 13.22
C THR A 36 -3.51 20.64 14.00
N GLU A 37 -3.68 21.12 15.24
CA GLU A 37 -2.55 21.64 16.03
C GLU A 37 -2.64 21.18 17.49
N ASP A 38 -1.83 20.18 17.85
CA ASP A 38 -1.13 20.09 19.16
C ASP A 38 -0.27 18.81 19.21
N LEU A 39 0.98 18.96 18.79
CA LEU A 39 2.07 18.01 19.05
C LEU A 39 2.96 18.62 20.14
N LEU A 40 2.82 18.13 21.39
CA LEU A 40 3.88 17.85 22.38
C LEU A 40 3.27 17.71 23.82
N ALA A 41 3.50 16.53 24.43
CA ALA A 41 3.22 16.09 25.82
C ALA A 41 1.85 15.43 26.13
N PRO A 42 1.74 14.63 27.21
CA PRO A 42 2.20 13.24 27.38
C PRO A 42 1.03 12.23 27.31
N ARG A 43 1.28 11.02 26.77
CA ARG A 43 0.38 9.84 26.74
C ARG A 43 -1.07 10.17 26.31
N PHE A 44 -1.31 10.08 25.00
CA PHE A 44 -2.61 10.00 24.33
C PHE A 44 -3.83 10.38 25.21
N GLY A 45 -4.37 11.58 24.99
CA GLY A 45 -5.81 11.73 25.13
C GLY A 45 -6.46 10.84 24.07
N HIS A 46 -7.42 10.00 24.48
CA HIS A 46 -8.18 9.14 23.58
C HIS A 46 -8.75 9.98 22.43
N ILE A 47 -8.38 9.66 21.19
CA ILE A 47 -8.82 10.42 20.00
C ILE A 47 -10.34 10.24 19.77
N GLY A 48 -11.00 9.35 20.51
CA GLY A 48 -12.46 9.19 20.58
C GLY A 48 -13.22 10.12 21.55
N ASP A 49 -12.56 10.91 22.40
CA ASP A 49 -13.25 11.77 23.40
C ASP A 49 -13.66 13.17 22.87
N ALA A 50 -13.58 13.39 21.55
CA ALA A 50 -13.97 14.64 20.92
C ALA A 50 -15.51 14.82 20.83
N GLY A 51 -16.13 15.21 21.94
CA GLY A 51 -17.22 16.20 21.93
C GLY A 51 -18.67 15.71 21.90
N LYS A 52 -18.94 14.41 21.70
CA LYS A 52 -20.23 13.81 22.08
C LYS A 52 -19.95 12.49 22.78
N SER A 53 -20.57 12.28 23.94
CA SER A 53 -20.54 10.99 24.64
C SER A 53 -21.23 9.93 23.79
N PRO A 54 -20.68 8.73 23.57
CA PRO A 54 -21.39 7.64 22.88
C PRO A 54 -22.69 7.27 23.62
N TRP A 55 -22.83 7.73 24.87
CA TRP A 55 -23.98 7.52 25.75
C TRP A 55 -25.07 8.58 25.64
N ASP A 56 -25.02 9.52 24.69
CA ASP A 56 -26.06 10.55 24.56
C ASP A 56 -27.44 9.94 24.30
N GLY A 57 -28.37 10.14 25.24
CA GLY A 57 -29.70 9.53 25.24
C GLY A 57 -29.74 8.04 25.63
N LEU A 58 -28.64 7.47 26.10
CA LEU A 58 -28.54 6.07 26.51
C LEU A 58 -28.21 5.95 28.00
N THR A 59 -28.75 4.91 28.64
CA THR A 59 -28.37 4.49 30.00
C THR A 59 -27.31 3.40 29.88
N PRO A 60 -26.05 3.64 30.30
CA PRO A 60 -24.99 2.65 30.24
C PRO A 60 -25.09 1.62 31.36
N TYR A 61 -24.75 0.38 31.06
CA TYR A 61 -24.50 -0.71 32.00
C TYR A 61 -23.11 -1.28 31.74
N THR A 62 -22.32 -1.46 32.79
CA THR A 62 -20.93 -1.93 32.69
C THR A 62 -20.79 -3.26 33.39
N ARG A 63 -20.12 -4.20 32.74
CA ARG A 63 -19.68 -5.48 33.30
C ARG A 63 -18.19 -5.68 33.02
N GLU A 64 -17.52 -6.38 33.92
CA GLU A 64 -16.11 -6.73 33.79
C GLU A 64 -15.97 -8.23 33.64
N PHE A 65 -15.00 -8.64 32.84
CA PHE A 65 -14.59 -10.03 32.66
C PHE A 65 -13.08 -10.11 32.91
N GLU A 66 -12.66 -10.96 33.84
CA GLU A 66 -11.26 -11.21 34.12
C GLU A 66 -11.00 -12.71 34.22
N GLU A 67 -10.17 -13.24 33.32
CA GLU A 67 -9.70 -14.62 33.36
C GLU A 67 -8.19 -14.71 33.12
N SER A 68 -7.59 -15.83 33.53
CA SER A 68 -6.14 -16.07 33.41
C SER A 68 -5.86 -17.49 32.97
N TYR A 69 -4.99 -17.66 31.99
CA TYR A 69 -4.70 -18.94 31.35
C TYR A 69 -3.20 -19.24 31.36
N PRO A 70 -2.76 -20.38 31.95
CA PRO A 70 -1.38 -20.84 31.82
C PRO A 70 -1.05 -21.19 30.37
N VAL A 71 0.10 -20.73 29.90
CA VAL A 71 0.54 -20.88 28.50
C VAL A 71 2.02 -21.23 28.43
N ARG A 72 2.51 -21.56 27.23
CA ARG A 72 3.94 -21.52 26.93
C ARG A 72 4.42 -20.07 26.84
N PRO A 73 5.68 -19.77 27.21
CA PRO A 73 6.23 -18.42 27.06
C PRO A 73 6.18 -17.85 25.64
N THR A 74 6.13 -18.72 24.61
CA THR A 74 6.07 -18.34 23.18
C THR A 74 4.70 -18.62 22.55
N CYS A 75 3.62 -18.51 23.32
CA CYS A 75 2.27 -18.70 22.81
C CYS A 75 1.87 -17.60 21.82
N THR A 76 0.85 -17.87 21.00
CA THR A 76 0.17 -16.86 20.21
C THR A 76 -1.07 -16.37 20.94
N VAL A 77 -1.31 -15.06 20.94
CA VAL A 77 -2.57 -14.46 21.42
C VAL A 77 -3.26 -13.84 20.21
N SER A 78 -4.46 -14.34 19.90
CA SER A 78 -5.28 -13.87 18.79
C SER A 78 -6.47 -13.09 19.33
N ILE A 79 -6.58 -11.83 18.97
CA ILE A 79 -7.62 -10.89 19.40
C ILE A 79 -8.41 -10.49 18.15
N THR A 80 -9.70 -10.80 18.13
CA THR A 80 -10.60 -10.41 17.04
C THR A 80 -11.76 -9.61 17.61
N ARG A 81 -11.89 -8.35 17.16
CA ARG A 81 -12.93 -7.43 17.58
C ARG A 81 -13.64 -6.83 16.39
N ASP A 82 -14.81 -7.41 16.10
CA ASP A 82 -15.70 -6.98 15.01
C ASP A 82 -16.94 -6.24 15.55
N VAL A 83 -16.99 -5.97 16.87
CA VAL A 83 -18.16 -5.41 17.57
C VAL A 83 -17.74 -4.29 18.52
N GLY A 84 -18.50 -3.19 18.47
CA GLY A 84 -18.35 -2.04 19.37
C GLY A 84 -17.11 -1.21 19.09
N GLU A 85 -16.83 -0.22 19.95
CA GLU A 85 -15.63 0.63 19.93
C GLU A 85 -14.82 0.46 21.23
N GLY A 86 -13.55 0.87 21.27
CA GLY A 86 -12.75 0.82 22.50
C GLY A 86 -11.29 0.45 22.27
N LEU A 87 -10.52 0.50 23.35
CA LEU A 87 -9.07 0.27 23.33
C LEU A 87 -8.75 -1.23 23.35
N VAL A 88 -7.79 -1.66 22.54
CA VAL A 88 -7.07 -2.93 22.73
C VAL A 88 -5.67 -2.63 23.23
N ARG A 89 -5.40 -2.91 24.51
CA ARG A 89 -4.07 -2.77 25.10
C ARG A 89 -3.47 -4.13 25.41
N VAL A 90 -2.28 -4.38 24.87
CA VAL A 90 -1.49 -5.57 25.15
C VAL A 90 -0.18 -5.17 25.81
N MET A 91 0.02 -5.64 27.04
CA MET A 91 1.23 -5.42 27.84
C MET A 91 1.92 -6.76 28.12
N THR A 92 3.19 -6.70 28.50
CA THR A 92 3.97 -7.90 28.83
C THR A 92 4.35 -8.00 30.30
N TRP A 93 4.59 -9.22 30.77
CA TRP A 93 5.13 -9.53 32.09
C TRP A 93 6.00 -10.79 32.08
N ASP A 94 6.76 -10.98 33.16
CA ASP A 94 7.61 -12.17 33.37
C ASP A 94 6.82 -13.30 34.06
N ASN A 95 5.73 -13.73 33.42
CA ASN A 95 4.89 -14.83 33.89
C ASN A 95 4.29 -15.58 32.68
N PRO A 96 4.41 -16.92 32.59
CA PRO A 96 3.84 -17.73 31.50
C PRO A 96 2.31 -17.90 31.64
N VAL A 97 1.61 -16.78 31.82
CA VAL A 97 0.16 -16.69 31.95
C VAL A 97 -0.31 -15.57 31.03
N VAL A 98 -1.40 -15.81 30.31
CA VAL A 98 -2.15 -14.73 29.65
C VAL A 98 -3.28 -14.31 30.58
N ARG A 99 -3.32 -13.03 30.97
CA ARG A 99 -4.45 -12.43 31.69
C ARG A 99 -5.28 -11.64 30.70
N VAL A 100 -6.58 -11.91 30.66
CA VAL A 100 -7.56 -11.22 29.83
C VAL A 100 -8.48 -10.44 30.75
N HIS A 101 -8.41 -9.11 30.70
CA HIS A 101 -9.35 -8.23 31.36
C HIS A 101 -10.13 -7.45 30.29
N ILE A 102 -11.46 -7.52 30.32
CA ILE A 102 -12.34 -6.84 29.37
C ILE A 102 -13.40 -6.06 30.16
N THR A 103 -13.45 -4.75 29.96
CA THR A 103 -14.53 -3.90 30.44
C THR A 103 -15.54 -3.70 29.32
N ALA A 104 -16.73 -4.29 29.47
CA ALA A 104 -17.82 -4.17 28.51
C ALA A 104 -18.86 -3.17 29.03
N THR A 105 -19.02 -2.06 28.31
CA THR A 105 -20.07 -1.08 28.58
C THR A 105 -21.09 -1.10 27.46
N VAL A 106 -22.35 -1.35 27.78
CA VAL A 106 -23.47 -1.40 26.83
C VAL A 106 -24.47 -0.33 27.20
N GLY A 107 -24.86 0.48 26.22
CA GLY A 107 -25.85 1.55 26.37
C GLY A 107 -27.12 1.21 25.62
N ALA A 108 -28.27 1.45 26.25
CA ALA A 108 -29.59 1.38 25.62
C ALA A 108 -30.50 2.48 26.18
N GLU A 109 -31.63 2.75 25.54
CA GLU A 109 -32.58 3.77 26.04
C GLU A 109 -33.13 3.46 27.45
N LYS A 110 -33.19 2.17 27.82
CA LYS A 110 -33.64 1.68 29.12
C LYS A 110 -32.55 0.89 29.83
N ALA A 111 -32.44 1.06 31.14
CA ALA A 111 -31.45 0.39 31.97
C ALA A 111 -31.56 -1.15 31.91
N GLU A 112 -32.78 -1.69 31.95
CA GLU A 112 -33.02 -3.14 31.91
C GLU A 112 -32.58 -3.74 30.57
N THR A 113 -32.77 -2.99 29.47
CA THR A 113 -32.34 -3.40 28.13
C THR A 113 -30.82 -3.35 28.01
N ALA A 114 -30.17 -2.30 28.54
CA ALA A 114 -28.72 -2.19 28.56
C ALA A 114 -28.08 -3.36 29.33
N GLN A 115 -28.66 -3.71 30.47
CA GLN A 115 -28.23 -4.86 31.27
C GLN A 115 -28.44 -6.19 30.53
N GLN A 116 -29.62 -6.42 29.95
CA GLN A 116 -29.90 -7.66 29.20
C GLN A 116 -28.94 -7.83 28.01
N LEU A 117 -28.69 -6.76 27.25
CA LEU A 117 -27.75 -6.78 26.13
C LEU A 117 -26.31 -6.98 26.60
N ALA A 118 -25.94 -6.40 27.74
CA ALA A 118 -24.64 -6.66 28.35
C ALA A 118 -24.53 -8.13 28.76
N ASP A 119 -25.54 -8.73 29.36
CA ASP A 119 -25.54 -10.15 29.75
C ASP A 119 -25.48 -11.09 28.54
N ASP A 120 -26.20 -10.76 27.45
CA ASP A 120 -26.25 -11.53 26.20
C ASP A 120 -24.97 -11.41 25.35
N LEU A 121 -24.13 -10.40 25.59
CA LEU A 121 -22.85 -10.25 24.93
C LEU A 121 -21.95 -11.45 25.28
N LYS A 122 -21.57 -12.26 24.30
CA LYS A 122 -20.82 -13.50 24.54
C LYS A 122 -19.33 -13.28 24.28
N ILE A 123 -18.54 -13.37 25.35
CA ILE A 123 -17.07 -13.34 25.28
C ILE A 123 -16.60 -14.79 25.13
N SER A 124 -16.04 -15.13 23.97
CA SER A 124 -15.58 -16.46 23.63
C SER A 124 -14.05 -16.51 23.76
N ILE A 125 -13.56 -17.26 24.75
CA ILE A 125 -12.13 -17.53 24.93
C ILE A 125 -11.82 -18.99 24.56
N SER A 126 -10.81 -19.20 23.72
CA SER A 126 -10.32 -20.52 23.30
C SER A 126 -8.87 -20.71 23.76
N PRO A 127 -8.65 -21.14 25.02
CA PRO A 127 -7.30 -21.26 25.57
C PRO A 127 -6.68 -22.63 25.29
N SER A 128 -5.41 -22.62 24.94
CA SER A 128 -4.52 -23.78 24.91
C SER A 128 -3.11 -23.34 25.34
N PRO A 129 -2.19 -24.27 25.64
CA PRO A 129 -0.81 -23.88 25.97
C PRO A 129 -0.08 -23.12 24.86
N GLU A 130 -0.54 -23.20 23.62
CA GLU A 130 0.13 -22.65 22.43
C GLU A 130 -0.60 -21.43 21.85
N LEU A 131 -1.91 -21.32 22.07
CA LEU A 131 -2.78 -20.28 21.52
C LEU A 131 -3.84 -19.87 22.54
N VAL A 132 -4.05 -18.57 22.71
CA VAL A 132 -5.22 -18.00 23.39
C VAL A 132 -5.99 -17.16 22.38
N GLY A 133 -7.14 -17.67 21.94
CA GLY A 133 -8.07 -16.93 21.06
C GLY A 133 -9.09 -16.15 21.89
N ILE A 134 -9.28 -14.87 21.56
CA ILE A 134 -10.18 -13.93 22.24
C ILE A 134 -11.09 -13.32 21.17
N ALA A 135 -12.39 -13.56 21.27
CA ALA A 135 -13.39 -12.99 20.38
C ALA A 135 -14.66 -12.61 21.15
N VAL A 136 -15.36 -11.58 20.69
CA VAL A 136 -16.66 -11.18 21.23
C VAL A 136 -17.71 -11.31 20.13
N GLU A 137 -18.72 -12.13 20.37
CA GLU A 137 -19.84 -12.33 19.46
C GLU A 137 -20.88 -11.24 19.71
N GLN A 138 -21.38 -10.63 18.63
CA GLN A 138 -22.44 -9.64 18.72
C GLN A 138 -23.71 -10.30 19.28
N PRO A 139 -24.42 -9.67 20.24
CA PRO A 139 -25.75 -10.11 20.61
C PRO A 139 -26.66 -10.01 19.38
N GLY A 140 -27.57 -10.98 19.21
CA GLY A 140 -28.48 -11.03 18.07
C GLY A 140 -29.30 -9.73 17.91
N PRO A 141 -29.91 -9.50 16.72
CA PRO A 141 -30.72 -8.31 16.49
C PRO A 141 -31.79 -8.18 17.58
N SER A 142 -31.79 -7.05 18.27
CA SER A 142 -32.76 -6.74 19.30
C SER A 142 -33.66 -5.60 18.82
N ASP A 143 -34.95 -5.66 19.16
CA ASP A 143 -35.91 -4.56 18.98
C ASP A 143 -35.63 -3.38 19.97
N ALA A 144 -34.40 -3.29 20.49
CA ALA A 144 -33.99 -2.45 21.62
C ALA A 144 -33.84 -0.96 21.29
N GLY A 145 -34.15 -0.54 20.06
CA GLY A 145 -33.94 0.83 19.62
C GLY A 145 -32.46 1.19 19.50
N LYS A 146 -32.09 2.42 19.88
CA LYS A 146 -30.69 2.87 19.83
C LYS A 146 -29.86 2.15 20.89
N THR A 147 -28.74 1.57 20.46
CA THR A 147 -27.78 0.88 21.34
C THR A 147 -26.35 1.29 20.99
N ALA A 148 -25.46 1.21 21.98
CA ALA A 148 -24.02 1.43 21.81
C ALA A 148 -23.24 0.40 22.64
N ILE A 149 -22.11 -0.07 22.12
CA ILE A 149 -21.26 -1.05 22.79
C ILE A 149 -19.82 -0.52 22.79
N LYS A 150 -19.22 -0.44 23.98
CA LYS A 150 -17.81 -0.15 24.19
C LYS A 150 -17.13 -1.35 24.85
N LEU A 151 -15.99 -1.78 24.30
CA LEU A 151 -15.18 -2.89 24.81
C LEU A 151 -13.73 -2.44 24.93
N ASP A 152 -13.26 -2.28 26.17
CA ASP A 152 -11.86 -1.99 26.46
C ASP A 152 -11.17 -3.29 26.91
N TYR A 153 -10.12 -3.69 26.19
CA TYR A 153 -9.32 -4.89 26.43
C TYR A 153 -8.00 -4.48 27.07
N GLU A 154 -7.70 -5.08 28.22
CA GLU A 154 -6.41 -5.02 28.87
C GLU A 154 -5.85 -6.45 28.98
N ILE A 155 -4.95 -6.80 28.08
CA ILE A 155 -4.42 -8.16 27.96
C ILE A 155 -2.96 -8.13 28.39
N THR A 156 -2.61 -8.95 29.37
CA THR A 156 -1.20 -9.12 29.79
C THR A 156 -0.70 -10.48 29.31
N VAL A 157 0.39 -10.48 28.54
CA VAL A 157 0.95 -11.69 27.90
C VAL A 157 2.40 -11.94 28.34
N PRO A 158 2.91 -13.19 28.26
CA PRO A 158 4.34 -13.43 28.44
C PRO A 158 5.15 -12.64 27.40
N ALA A 159 6.31 -12.10 27.77
CA ALA A 159 7.13 -11.32 26.84
C ALA A 159 7.51 -12.08 25.56
N GLY A 160 7.62 -13.42 25.61
CA GLY A 160 7.91 -14.27 24.45
C GLY A 160 6.74 -14.50 23.48
N ALA A 161 5.53 -14.01 23.81
CA ALA A 161 4.34 -14.28 23.03
C ALA A 161 4.39 -13.59 21.64
N SER A 162 3.60 -14.10 20.71
CA SER A 162 3.25 -13.41 19.46
C SER A 162 1.81 -12.91 19.54
N VAL A 163 1.50 -11.78 18.93
CA VAL A 163 0.16 -11.16 18.99
C VAL A 163 -0.41 -11.00 17.59
N MET A 164 -1.65 -11.45 17.40
CA MET A 164 -2.46 -11.18 16.21
C MET A 164 -3.66 -10.36 16.66
N CYS A 165 -3.85 -9.17 16.11
CA CYS A 165 -4.92 -8.27 16.50
C CYS A 165 -5.68 -7.76 15.28
N LYS A 166 -6.94 -8.19 15.14
CA LYS A 166 -7.91 -7.58 14.23
C LYS A 166 -8.83 -6.69 15.05
N ASN A 167 -8.77 -5.39 14.80
CA ASN A 167 -9.58 -4.39 15.48
C ASN A 167 -10.20 -3.42 14.47
N GLU A 168 -11.51 -3.52 14.27
CA GLU A 168 -12.17 -2.66 13.29
C GLU A 168 -12.33 -1.22 13.80
N TRP A 169 -12.50 -1.00 15.10
CA TRP A 169 -12.76 0.34 15.66
C TRP A 169 -11.95 0.62 16.94
N GLY A 170 -11.52 1.86 17.15
CA GLY A 170 -10.78 2.25 18.35
C GLY A 170 -9.30 1.84 18.34
N ASP A 171 -8.61 2.31 19.38
CA ASP A 171 -7.15 2.34 19.41
C ASP A 171 -6.55 0.97 19.74
N THR A 172 -5.34 0.70 19.23
CA THR A 172 -4.57 -0.52 19.50
C THR A 172 -3.19 -0.16 20.02
N GLU A 173 -2.86 -0.60 21.23
CA GLU A 173 -1.57 -0.40 21.89
C GLU A 173 -0.91 -1.75 22.19
N ILE A 174 0.31 -1.97 21.70
CA ILE A 174 1.09 -3.19 21.98
C ILE A 174 2.49 -2.81 22.43
N ASP A 175 2.88 -3.23 23.64
CA ASP A 175 4.18 -2.90 24.25
C ASP A 175 4.92 -4.13 24.81
N GLY A 176 6.19 -4.28 24.40
CA GLY A 176 7.16 -5.18 25.01
C GLY A 176 7.14 -6.63 24.52
N VAL A 177 6.36 -6.91 23.47
CA VAL A 177 6.23 -8.23 22.86
C VAL A 177 7.51 -8.60 22.10
N THR A 178 8.15 -9.71 22.45
CA THR A 178 9.38 -10.16 21.77
C THR A 178 9.14 -11.11 20.60
N GLY A 179 7.93 -11.70 20.51
CA GLY A 179 7.47 -12.43 19.33
C GLY A 179 6.98 -11.52 18.20
N ALA A 180 6.39 -12.13 17.18
CA ALA A 180 5.86 -11.41 16.01
C ALA A 180 4.53 -10.72 16.33
N VAL A 181 4.25 -9.63 15.62
CA VAL A 181 3.00 -8.86 15.76
C VAL A 181 2.35 -8.71 14.39
N ASP A 182 1.09 -9.14 14.27
CA ASP A 182 0.25 -8.95 13.09
C ASP A 182 -0.99 -8.11 13.47
N ILE A 183 -1.19 -6.99 12.80
CA ILE A 183 -2.28 -6.04 13.08
C ILE A 183 -3.09 -5.76 11.83
N ASP A 184 -4.40 -5.80 11.98
CA ASP A 184 -5.38 -5.29 11.03
C ASP A 184 -6.30 -4.30 11.76
N SER A 185 -6.02 -3.00 11.59
CA SER A 185 -6.74 -1.90 12.21
C SER A 185 -7.44 -1.05 11.15
N GLN A 186 -8.75 -0.83 11.28
CA GLN A 186 -9.49 -0.03 10.28
C GLN A 186 -9.74 1.40 10.72
N PHE A 187 -10.22 1.63 11.94
CA PHE A 187 -10.61 2.95 12.42
C PHE A 187 -10.10 3.22 13.84
N GLY A 188 -8.81 3.54 13.98
CA GLY A 188 -8.23 3.93 15.27
C GLY A 188 -6.73 4.11 15.23
N ALA A 189 -6.19 4.72 16.29
CA ALA A 189 -4.74 4.88 16.42
C ALA A 189 -4.05 3.54 16.68
N VAL A 190 -2.81 3.40 16.20
CA VAL A 190 -1.98 2.22 16.44
C VAL A 190 -0.67 2.66 17.08
N ASP A 191 -0.32 2.12 18.25
CA ASP A 191 0.95 2.37 18.94
C ASP A 191 1.67 1.06 19.24
N LEU A 192 2.82 0.87 18.59
CA LEU A 192 3.66 -0.33 18.70
C LEU A 192 5.00 0.05 19.31
N ARG A 193 5.34 -0.56 20.44
CA ARG A 193 6.57 -0.24 21.17
C ARG A 193 7.32 -1.48 21.58
N ASN A 194 8.64 -1.41 21.48
CA ASN A 194 9.55 -2.41 22.02
C ASN A 194 9.27 -3.83 21.47
N ILE A 195 9.04 -3.93 20.16
CA ILE A 195 8.70 -5.21 19.52
C ILE A 195 9.98 -5.95 19.08
N GLY A 196 10.12 -7.19 19.55
CA GLY A 196 11.29 -8.03 19.28
C GLY A 196 11.22 -8.82 17.97
N GLY A 197 10.02 -9.25 17.56
CA GLY A 197 9.79 -9.95 16.31
C GLY A 197 9.46 -9.01 15.15
N ALA A 198 9.25 -9.59 13.97
CA ALA A 198 8.80 -8.85 12.81
C ALA A 198 7.35 -8.36 12.98
N VAL A 199 7.07 -7.16 12.46
CA VAL A 199 5.73 -6.56 12.46
C VAL A 199 5.10 -6.66 11.06
N ARG A 200 3.82 -7.04 11.02
CA ARG A 200 2.95 -6.79 9.87
C ARG A 200 1.79 -5.92 10.36
N ALA A 201 1.57 -4.78 9.74
CA ALA A 201 0.46 -3.90 10.14
C ALA A 201 -0.29 -3.36 8.92
N ARG A 202 -1.61 -3.49 8.95
CA ARG A 202 -2.55 -2.80 8.08
C ARG A 202 -3.29 -1.76 8.91
N ALA A 203 -3.28 -0.50 8.48
CA ALA A 203 -3.98 0.59 9.16
C ALA A 203 -4.66 1.54 8.17
N TRP A 204 -5.92 1.86 8.40
CA TRP A 204 -6.73 2.69 7.50
C TRP A 204 -7.22 3.95 8.21
N GLY A 205 -7.58 4.96 7.41
CA GLY A 205 -8.08 6.26 7.89
C GLY A 205 -7.00 7.24 8.30
N GLU A 206 -7.40 8.47 8.60
CA GLU A 206 -6.52 9.59 8.98
C GLU A 206 -6.10 9.53 10.47
N PHE A 207 -5.86 8.32 10.97
CA PHE A 207 -5.45 8.06 12.35
C PHE A 207 -3.93 7.95 12.48
N PRO A 208 -3.37 8.27 13.65
CA PRO A 208 -1.93 8.13 13.86
C PRO A 208 -1.52 6.66 14.01
N LEU A 209 -0.42 6.28 13.35
CA LEU A 209 0.32 5.05 13.61
C LEU A 209 1.72 5.40 14.09
N ARG A 210 2.10 4.91 15.27
CA ARG A 210 3.43 5.05 15.84
C ARG A 210 4.06 3.68 16.00
N ALA A 211 5.26 3.50 15.46
CA ALA A 211 6.00 2.27 15.62
C ALA A 211 7.44 2.57 16.06
N TYR A 212 7.71 2.30 17.34
CA TYR A 212 8.95 2.66 18.00
C TYR A 212 9.70 1.43 18.50
N GLN A 213 11.02 1.44 18.34
CA GLN A 213 11.92 0.40 18.87
C GLN A 213 11.57 -1.00 18.34
N LEU A 214 11.42 -1.14 17.02
CA LEU A 214 11.21 -2.42 16.35
C LEU A 214 12.56 -3.08 16.06
N ARG A 215 12.79 -4.30 16.57
CA ARG A 215 14.11 -4.95 16.46
C ARG A 215 14.34 -5.70 15.14
N GLN A 216 13.28 -6.12 14.46
CA GLN A 216 13.35 -6.84 13.18
C GLN A 216 12.63 -6.10 12.04
N GLY A 217 12.15 -4.89 12.30
CA GLY A 217 11.41 -4.09 11.33
C GLY A 217 10.06 -4.72 11.02
N GLY A 218 9.62 -4.60 9.77
CA GLY A 218 8.30 -5.06 9.38
C GLY A 218 7.79 -4.51 8.06
N ALA A 219 6.59 -4.94 7.71
CA ALA A 219 5.83 -4.46 6.56
C ALA A 219 4.57 -3.72 7.02
N PHE A 220 4.39 -2.50 6.52
CA PHE A 220 3.29 -1.61 6.86
C PHE A 220 2.52 -1.23 5.59
N GLU A 221 1.24 -1.58 5.55
CA GLU A 221 0.31 -1.29 4.45
C GLU A 221 -0.76 -0.32 4.97
N LEU A 222 -0.61 0.95 4.62
CA LEU A 222 -1.33 2.06 5.22
C LEU A 222 -2.20 2.80 4.21
N GLN A 223 -3.31 3.36 4.69
CA GLN A 223 -4.22 4.16 3.86
C GLN A 223 -4.75 5.37 4.63
N GLY A 224 -4.36 6.57 4.23
CA GLY A 224 -4.71 7.83 4.89
C GLY A 224 -3.96 8.07 6.19
N THR A 225 -3.23 7.06 6.69
CA THR A 225 -2.67 7.02 8.03
C THR A 225 -1.57 8.04 8.23
N GLN A 226 -1.55 8.67 9.40
CA GLN A 226 -0.47 9.57 9.78
C GLN A 226 0.63 8.78 10.51
N SER A 227 1.70 8.40 9.81
CA SER A 227 2.64 7.39 10.31
C SER A 227 3.99 7.95 10.74
N GLU A 228 4.46 7.48 11.89
CA GLU A 228 5.77 7.79 12.45
C GLU A 228 6.50 6.52 12.92
N PHE A 229 7.74 6.37 12.48
CA PHE A 229 8.62 5.27 12.79
C PHE A 229 9.89 5.80 13.46
N ALA A 230 10.33 5.18 14.54
CA ALA A 230 11.58 5.56 15.20
C ALA A 230 12.32 4.36 15.79
N GLY A 231 13.64 4.31 15.62
CA GLY A 231 14.48 3.25 16.19
C GLY A 231 14.17 1.87 15.61
N VAL A 232 13.95 1.79 14.29
CA VAL A 232 13.62 0.54 13.60
C VAL A 232 14.87 -0.12 13.02
N SER A 233 15.23 -1.27 13.59
CA SER A 233 16.32 -2.13 13.09
C SER A 233 15.79 -3.17 12.11
N GLY A 234 16.62 -3.67 11.20
CA GLY A 234 16.20 -4.63 10.19
C GLY A 234 15.58 -3.98 8.96
N ALA A 235 14.79 -4.75 8.20
CA ALA A 235 14.14 -4.29 6.99
C ALA A 235 12.78 -3.65 7.32
N LEU A 236 12.53 -2.44 6.81
CA LEU A 236 11.30 -1.69 7.00
C LEU A 236 10.70 -1.35 5.62
N LYS A 237 9.60 -2.01 5.28
CA LYS A 237 8.81 -1.72 4.08
C LYS A 237 7.54 -0.98 4.48
N ILE A 238 7.33 0.22 3.97
CA ILE A 238 6.15 1.05 4.26
C ILE A 238 5.50 1.45 2.94
N SER A 239 4.23 1.13 2.78
CA SER A 239 3.37 1.68 1.73
C SER A 239 2.27 2.49 2.39
N ASN A 240 2.11 3.75 2.01
CA ASN A 240 1.03 4.58 2.51
C ASN A 240 0.37 5.35 1.37
N PHE A 241 -0.93 5.10 1.17
CA PHE A 241 -1.73 5.81 0.17
C PHE A 241 -2.50 6.94 0.83
N MET A 242 -2.30 8.19 0.41
CA MET A 242 -2.99 9.39 0.91
C MET A 242 -2.67 9.81 2.36
N GLY A 243 -1.68 9.19 3.01
CA GLY A 243 -1.21 9.54 4.35
C GLY A 243 0.11 10.31 4.37
N ASN A 244 0.89 10.19 5.43
CA ASN A 244 2.30 10.61 5.47
C ASN A 244 3.19 9.51 6.00
N VAL A 245 4.50 9.62 5.75
CA VAL A 245 5.49 8.74 6.37
C VAL A 245 6.63 9.58 6.96
N MET A 246 6.82 9.47 8.27
CA MET A 246 7.93 10.06 8.98
C MET A 246 8.81 8.96 9.58
N VAL A 247 10.11 8.97 9.27
CA VAL A 247 11.08 8.01 9.81
C VAL A 247 12.21 8.76 10.51
N ARG A 248 12.37 8.50 11.81
CA ARG A 248 13.39 9.08 12.69
C ARG A 248 14.32 8.02 13.25
N GLU A 249 15.44 8.44 13.81
CA GLU A 249 16.38 7.58 14.54
C GLU A 249 16.78 6.34 13.73
N LEU A 250 17.14 6.52 12.45
CA LEU A 250 17.55 5.43 11.57
C LEU A 250 18.82 4.74 12.09
N PRO A 251 18.76 3.45 12.46
CA PRO A 251 19.96 2.70 12.87
C PRO A 251 21.01 2.62 11.75
N ALA A 252 22.26 2.36 12.14
CA ALA A 252 23.39 2.30 11.20
C ALA A 252 23.29 1.14 10.19
N GLU A 253 22.49 0.11 10.48
CA GLU A 253 22.20 -1.00 9.59
C GLU A 253 20.68 -1.12 9.42
N THR A 254 20.16 -0.52 8.35
CA THR A 254 18.72 -0.50 8.03
C THR A 254 18.53 -0.60 6.54
N GLU A 255 17.55 -1.41 6.14
CA GLU A 255 17.01 -1.40 4.79
C GLU A 255 15.63 -0.77 4.83
N LEU A 256 15.54 0.48 4.39
CA LEU A 256 14.32 1.27 4.37
C LEU A 256 13.77 1.32 2.94
N ASP A 257 12.55 0.85 2.74
CA ASP A 257 11.79 0.98 1.49
C ASP A 257 10.44 1.64 1.78
N VAL A 258 10.28 2.89 1.33
CA VAL A 258 9.06 3.69 1.58
C VAL A 258 8.43 4.09 0.26
N THR A 259 7.16 3.76 0.10
CA THR A 259 6.29 4.27 -0.95
C THR A 259 5.18 5.09 -0.29
N CYS A 260 5.13 6.39 -0.54
CA CYS A 260 4.04 7.25 -0.07
C CYS A 260 3.36 7.94 -1.26
N GLU A 261 2.17 7.46 -1.60
CA GLU A 261 1.39 7.97 -2.71
C GLU A 261 0.52 9.12 -2.22
N SER A 262 0.54 10.25 -2.92
CA SER A 262 -0.26 11.42 -2.57
C SER A 262 -0.02 11.97 -1.15
N GLY A 263 1.19 11.78 -0.62
CA GLY A 263 1.59 12.11 0.74
C GLY A 263 3.09 12.42 0.88
N PRO A 264 3.51 13.22 1.89
CA PRO A 264 4.92 13.54 2.08
C PRO A 264 5.67 12.39 2.75
N ILE A 265 6.96 12.29 2.41
CA ILE A 265 7.93 11.45 3.12
C ILE A 265 8.95 12.36 3.81
N GLU A 266 9.14 12.16 5.11
CA GLU A 266 10.18 12.81 5.90
C GLU A 266 11.10 11.77 6.51
N VAL A 267 12.39 11.83 6.20
CA VAL A 267 13.41 10.91 6.73
C VAL A 267 14.50 11.71 7.43
N PHE A 268 14.82 11.31 8.66
CA PHE A 268 15.91 11.89 9.45
C PHE A 268 17.09 10.93 9.50
N VAL A 269 18.17 11.32 8.85
CA VAL A 269 19.44 10.57 8.80
C VAL A 269 20.37 11.09 9.90
N PRO A 270 20.99 10.21 10.71
CA PRO A 270 21.92 10.65 11.75
C PRO A 270 23.11 11.43 11.18
N GLU A 271 23.64 12.41 11.93
CA GLU A 271 24.68 13.36 11.48
C GLU A 271 25.89 12.68 10.82
N ASN A 272 26.34 11.55 11.38
CA ASN A 272 27.54 10.82 10.95
C ASN A 272 27.23 9.61 10.05
N ALA A 273 25.98 9.43 9.64
CA ALA A 273 25.60 8.31 8.80
C ALA A 273 25.91 8.58 7.32
N ALA A 274 26.29 7.53 6.59
CA ALA A 274 26.58 7.59 5.16
C ALA A 274 25.73 6.54 4.40
N PRO A 275 24.39 6.70 4.41
CA PRO A 275 23.50 5.76 3.73
C PRO A 275 23.74 5.74 2.22
N GLU A 276 23.32 4.67 1.57
CA GLU A 276 23.03 4.67 0.14
C GLU A 276 21.59 5.13 -0.05
N ILE A 277 21.38 6.26 -0.74
CA ILE A 277 20.06 6.87 -0.91
C ILE A 277 19.65 6.83 -2.38
N SER A 278 18.44 6.33 -2.63
CA SER A 278 17.71 6.47 -3.88
C SER A 278 16.32 6.99 -3.61
N ALA A 279 16.00 8.19 -4.12
CA ALA A 279 14.69 8.80 -4.00
C ALA A 279 14.12 9.11 -5.39
N SER A 280 12.82 8.84 -5.58
CA SER A 280 12.09 9.16 -6.80
C SER A 280 10.76 9.80 -6.47
N VAL A 281 10.44 10.92 -7.12
CA VAL A 281 9.20 11.64 -6.90
C VAL A 281 8.52 11.99 -8.22
N ALA A 282 7.33 11.45 -8.44
CA ALA A 282 6.47 11.86 -9.56
C ALA A 282 5.63 13.07 -9.14
N TYR A 283 5.57 14.09 -10.00
CA TYR A 283 4.82 15.31 -9.75
C TYR A 283 5.19 15.93 -8.39
N GLY A 284 6.49 16.03 -8.08
CA GLY A 284 7.00 16.45 -6.78
C GLY A 284 8.44 16.90 -6.75
N ALA A 285 9.01 17.01 -5.55
CA ALA A 285 10.35 17.52 -5.34
C ALA A 285 11.09 16.67 -4.29
N VAL A 286 12.40 16.53 -4.47
CA VAL A 286 13.29 15.96 -3.47
C VAL A 286 14.06 17.11 -2.83
N ASN A 287 13.83 17.34 -1.55
CA ASN A 287 14.61 18.25 -0.72
C ASN A 287 15.55 17.41 0.14
N SER A 288 16.86 17.62 0.06
CA SER A 288 17.81 16.85 0.86
C SER A 288 18.90 17.74 1.40
N GLU A 289 19.16 17.60 2.69
CA GLU A 289 20.33 18.19 3.37
C GLU A 289 21.60 17.37 3.10
N ILE A 290 21.44 16.13 2.62
CA ILE A 290 22.53 15.27 2.13
C ILE A 290 22.76 15.58 0.64
N GLN A 291 24.01 15.59 0.21
CA GLN A 291 24.34 15.83 -1.20
C GLN A 291 23.89 14.67 -2.09
N LEU A 292 22.87 14.92 -2.92
CA LEU A 292 22.33 13.97 -3.89
C LEU A 292 22.46 14.53 -5.31
N THR A 293 22.81 13.66 -6.26
CA THR A 293 22.72 13.97 -7.69
C THR A 293 21.27 13.86 -8.12
N GLN A 294 20.66 14.98 -8.52
CA GLN A 294 19.27 15.02 -8.99
C GLN A 294 19.19 15.07 -10.52
N THR A 295 18.27 14.31 -11.09
CA THR A 295 17.92 14.35 -12.51
C THR A 295 16.40 14.50 -12.63
N LYS A 296 15.95 15.49 -13.41
CA LYS A 296 14.54 15.69 -13.72
C LYS A 296 14.22 15.21 -15.13
N ARG A 297 13.19 14.38 -15.28
CA ARG A 297 12.67 13.86 -16.55
C ARG A 297 11.16 14.09 -16.58
N GLY A 298 10.71 15.10 -17.33
CA GLY A 298 9.31 15.53 -17.26
C GLY A 298 8.91 15.91 -15.83
N ASP A 299 7.92 15.20 -15.29
CA ASP A 299 7.41 15.38 -13.93
C ASP A 299 8.06 14.45 -12.88
N LEU A 300 8.98 13.58 -13.30
CA LEU A 300 9.73 12.69 -12.42
C LEU A 300 11.06 13.33 -11.98
N VAL A 301 11.29 13.40 -10.68
CA VAL A 301 12.57 13.79 -10.08
C VAL A 301 13.22 12.56 -9.46
N ILE A 302 14.43 12.22 -9.90
CA ILE A 302 15.22 11.12 -9.33
C ILE A 302 16.43 11.73 -8.64
N ALA A 303 16.66 11.38 -7.37
CA ALA A 303 17.83 11.79 -6.59
C ALA A 303 18.58 10.55 -6.10
N ARG A 304 19.90 10.50 -6.35
CA ARG A 304 20.76 9.40 -5.88
C ARG A 304 22.03 9.94 -5.25
N GLY A 305 22.52 9.29 -4.21
CA GLY A 305 23.77 9.67 -3.57
C GLY A 305 24.13 8.81 -2.38
N GLY A 306 25.15 9.25 -1.64
CA GLY A 306 25.67 8.52 -0.48
C GLY A 306 26.72 7.46 -0.85
N THR A 307 26.87 6.45 0.00
CA THR A 307 27.95 5.44 -0.13
C THR A 307 27.43 4.16 -0.77
N VAL A 308 27.83 3.88 -2.01
CA VAL A 308 27.44 2.65 -2.72
C VAL A 308 27.86 1.41 -1.94
N GLY A 309 26.92 0.48 -1.73
CA GLY A 309 27.15 -0.74 -0.96
C GLY A 309 27.10 -0.52 0.56
N SER A 310 26.60 0.64 1.01
CA SER A 310 26.32 0.87 2.42
C SER A 310 25.31 -0.16 2.94
N LYS A 311 25.50 -0.61 4.18
CA LYS A 311 24.52 -1.45 4.87
C LYS A 311 23.26 -0.68 5.27
N GLN A 312 23.33 0.66 5.26
CA GLN A 312 22.19 1.53 5.45
C GLN A 312 21.68 1.94 4.06
N ARG A 313 20.63 1.27 3.58
CA ARG A 313 20.01 1.52 2.28
C ARG A 313 18.67 2.20 2.47
N VAL A 314 18.44 3.28 1.73
CA VAL A 314 17.23 4.09 1.82
C VAL A 314 16.64 4.28 0.40
N SER A 315 15.52 3.60 0.16
CA SER A 315 14.72 3.67 -1.05
C SER A 315 13.42 4.42 -0.75
N LEU A 316 13.18 5.54 -1.43
CA LEU A 316 12.02 6.40 -1.19
C LEU A 316 11.30 6.70 -2.51
N HIS A 317 10.00 6.42 -2.55
CA HIS A 317 9.13 6.70 -3.69
C HIS A 317 7.93 7.53 -3.24
N ALA A 318 7.68 8.66 -3.90
CA ALA A 318 6.49 9.46 -3.62
C ALA A 318 5.82 9.98 -4.90
N SER A 319 4.54 10.29 -4.80
CA SER A 319 3.77 10.98 -5.84
C SER A 319 3.10 12.22 -5.27
N PHE A 320 3.00 13.27 -6.10
CA PHE A 320 2.28 14.50 -5.83
C PHE A 320 2.66 15.29 -4.57
N ASN A 321 3.71 14.90 -3.84
CA ASN A 321 4.22 15.59 -2.67
C ASN A 321 5.76 15.59 -2.65
N ALA A 322 6.37 16.08 -1.58
CA ALA A 322 7.82 16.12 -1.45
C ALA A 322 8.37 14.90 -0.69
N ILE A 323 9.57 14.48 -1.08
CA ILE A 323 10.46 13.71 -0.21
C ILE A 323 11.42 14.71 0.42
N THR A 324 11.48 14.73 1.75
CA THR A 324 12.40 15.56 2.52
C THR A 324 13.34 14.68 3.33
N ILE A 325 14.64 14.83 3.09
CA ILE A 325 15.69 14.08 3.78
C ILE A 325 16.48 15.07 4.63
N HIS A 326 16.32 14.96 5.93
CA HIS A 326 17.04 15.74 6.92
C HIS A 326 18.32 15.01 7.35
N GLN A 327 19.35 15.78 7.67
CA GLN A 327 20.54 15.30 8.36
C GLN A 327 20.53 15.88 9.77
N GLU A 328 20.50 15.03 10.80
CA GLU A 328 20.53 15.48 12.18
C GLU A 328 21.75 16.38 12.44
N GLY A 329 21.56 17.43 13.25
CA GLY A 329 22.62 18.42 13.53
C GLY A 329 22.82 19.47 12.43
N VAL A 330 22.31 19.26 11.21
CA VAL A 330 22.29 20.29 10.16
C VAL A 330 21.09 21.20 10.41
N LYS A 331 21.31 22.52 10.32
CA LYS A 331 20.18 23.47 10.41
C LYS A 331 19.28 23.22 9.20
N PRO A 332 17.95 23.08 9.41
CA PRO A 332 17.03 22.94 8.31
C PRO A 332 17.27 24.05 7.29
N GLN A 333 17.56 23.66 6.05
CA GLN A 333 17.59 24.63 4.98
C GLN A 333 16.17 25.18 4.85
N ALA A 334 16.03 26.50 4.65
CA ALA A 334 14.71 27.09 4.45
C ALA A 334 13.99 26.29 3.36
N PRO A 335 12.74 25.84 3.59
CA PRO A 335 12.04 25.02 2.63
C PRO A 335 12.07 25.73 1.27
N SER A 336 12.35 24.97 0.21
CA SER A 336 12.15 25.44 -1.16
C SER A 336 10.77 26.13 -1.21
N PRO A 337 10.63 27.29 -1.88
CA PRO A 337 9.40 28.06 -1.86
C PRO A 337 8.21 27.13 -2.10
N ALA A 338 7.22 27.22 -1.21
CA ALA A 338 5.99 26.43 -1.32
C ALA A 338 5.52 26.49 -2.78
N ARG A 339 5.11 25.33 -3.31
CA ARG A 339 4.66 25.22 -4.70
C ARG A 339 3.80 26.42 -5.08
N GLU A 340 4.18 27.11 -6.16
CA GLU A 340 3.32 28.14 -6.73
C GLU A 340 1.89 27.57 -6.92
N GLY A 341 0.92 28.25 -6.31
CA GLY A 341 -0.50 27.89 -6.30
C GLY A 341 -1.07 28.05 -4.88
N GLY A 342 -2.32 28.48 -4.78
CA GLY A 342 -2.98 28.70 -3.48
C GLY A 342 -3.33 27.39 -2.77
N GLU A 343 -4.22 27.48 -1.80
CA GLU A 343 -4.61 26.39 -0.91
C GLU A 343 -5.17 25.18 -1.68
N LEU A 344 -4.85 23.98 -1.20
CA LEU A 344 -5.42 22.74 -1.70
C LEU A 344 -6.78 22.54 -1.02
N VAL A 345 -7.82 22.39 -1.84
CA VAL A 345 -9.14 21.99 -1.36
C VAL A 345 -9.33 20.51 -1.70
N VAL A 346 -9.70 19.73 -0.68
CA VAL A 346 -9.79 18.28 -0.75
C VAL A 346 -11.19 17.84 -0.33
N THR A 347 -11.77 16.92 -1.08
CA THR A 347 -13.04 16.26 -0.74
C THR A 347 -12.92 14.77 -1.01
N ASN A 348 -13.43 13.94 -0.10
CA ASN A 348 -13.48 12.50 -0.28
C ASN A 348 -14.90 12.05 -0.67
N THR A 349 -14.99 11.03 -1.51
CA THR A 349 -16.26 10.38 -1.87
C THR A 349 -16.07 8.86 -1.90
N GLU A 350 -17.12 8.12 -1.60
CA GLU A 350 -17.15 6.66 -1.62
C GLU A 350 -18.39 6.19 -2.38
N GLN A 351 -18.20 5.22 -3.27
CA GLN A 351 -19.26 4.55 -4.02
C GLN A 351 -19.06 3.05 -3.87
N SER A 352 -20.14 2.30 -3.64
CA SER A 352 -20.10 0.84 -3.67
C SER A 352 -21.22 0.31 -4.56
N ILE A 353 -20.89 -0.62 -5.45
CA ILE A 353 -21.85 -1.33 -6.30
C ILE A 353 -21.59 -2.84 -6.21
N GLU A 354 -22.64 -3.64 -6.28
CA GLU A 354 -22.50 -5.08 -6.47
C GLU A 354 -22.13 -5.37 -7.93
N ILE A 355 -21.16 -6.26 -8.13
CA ILE A 355 -20.75 -6.69 -9.47
C ILE A 355 -20.88 -8.21 -9.61
N PRO A 356 -21.28 -8.72 -10.79
CA PRO A 356 -21.32 -10.15 -11.04
C PRO A 356 -19.94 -10.81 -10.85
N ALA A 357 -19.91 -12.07 -10.43
CA ALA A 357 -18.67 -12.82 -10.33
C ALA A 357 -17.93 -12.87 -11.68
N GLY A 358 -16.64 -12.52 -11.66
CA GLY A 358 -15.81 -12.46 -12.88
C GLY A 358 -16.08 -11.25 -13.79
N ALA A 359 -16.91 -10.29 -13.36
CA ALA A 359 -17.10 -9.05 -14.11
C ALA A 359 -15.77 -8.29 -14.27
N GLU A 360 -15.50 -7.81 -15.48
CA GLU A 360 -14.36 -6.91 -15.76
C GLU A 360 -14.58 -5.58 -15.06
N VAL A 361 -13.54 -5.10 -14.38
CA VAL A 361 -13.46 -3.77 -13.78
C VAL A 361 -12.65 -2.88 -14.72
N SER A 362 -13.33 -1.96 -15.39
CA SER A 362 -12.73 -0.97 -16.29
C SER A 362 -12.62 0.38 -15.58
N VAL A 363 -11.39 0.85 -15.39
CA VAL A 363 -11.07 2.12 -14.74
C VAL A 363 -10.51 3.09 -15.78
N ASN A 364 -11.18 4.22 -15.96
CA ASN A 364 -10.70 5.35 -16.77
C ASN A 364 -10.43 6.53 -15.83
N ALA A 365 -9.15 6.72 -15.52
CA ALA A 365 -8.64 7.71 -14.59
C ALA A 365 -8.09 8.95 -15.33
N VAL A 366 -8.44 10.13 -14.84
CA VAL A 366 -7.72 11.38 -15.14
C VAL A 366 -6.43 11.43 -14.31
N VAL A 367 -5.75 12.58 -14.29
CA VAL A 367 -4.59 12.82 -13.41
C VAL A 367 -4.91 12.43 -11.96
N GLY A 368 -4.08 11.59 -11.36
CA GLY A 368 -4.18 11.14 -9.97
C GLY A 368 -3.64 9.72 -9.77
N ASP A 369 -3.42 9.34 -8.51
CA ASP A 369 -2.95 7.99 -8.20
C ASP A 369 -4.12 6.99 -8.27
N VAL A 370 -3.85 5.75 -8.68
CA VAL A 370 -4.86 4.69 -8.74
C VAL A 370 -4.34 3.44 -8.06
N ARG A 371 -4.98 3.06 -6.96
CA ARG A 371 -4.72 1.81 -6.26
C ARG A 371 -5.85 0.82 -6.54
N VAL A 372 -5.50 -0.41 -6.90
CA VAL A 372 -6.43 -1.52 -7.06
C VAL A 372 -6.03 -2.66 -6.13
N THR A 373 -6.95 -3.06 -5.26
CA THR A 373 -6.75 -4.12 -4.26
C THR A 373 -7.91 -5.12 -4.27
N PRO A 374 -7.67 -6.38 -3.90
CA PRO A 374 -8.72 -7.38 -3.91
C PRO A 374 -9.62 -7.22 -2.68
N THR A 375 -10.88 -7.59 -2.85
CA THR A 375 -11.80 -7.88 -1.77
C THR A 375 -12.36 -9.30 -1.93
N GLU A 376 -12.76 -9.90 -0.81
CA GLU A 376 -13.44 -11.19 -0.80
C GLU A 376 -14.97 -11.03 -0.94
N SER A 377 -15.48 -9.79 -0.91
CA SER A 377 -16.89 -9.50 -1.15
C SER A 377 -17.19 -9.40 -2.65
N ALA A 378 -18.46 -9.57 -3.03
CA ALA A 378 -18.94 -9.36 -4.41
C ALA A 378 -19.17 -7.86 -4.73
N GLN A 379 -18.59 -6.95 -3.95
CA GLN A 379 -18.75 -5.51 -4.12
C GLN A 379 -17.51 -4.90 -4.77
N LEU A 380 -17.75 -3.94 -5.65
CA LEU A 380 -16.77 -2.98 -6.09
C LEU A 380 -16.93 -1.72 -5.22
N THR A 381 -15.94 -1.44 -4.38
CA THR A 381 -15.88 -0.21 -3.59
C THR A 381 -14.85 0.73 -4.19
N VAL A 382 -15.25 1.97 -4.43
CA VAL A 382 -14.42 3.02 -4.98
C VAL A 382 -14.40 4.18 -4.00
N ARG A 383 -13.23 4.47 -3.45
CA ARG A 383 -12.98 5.68 -2.65
C ARG A 383 -12.16 6.64 -3.51
N ALA A 384 -12.63 7.87 -3.65
CA ALA A 384 -11.96 8.87 -4.44
C ALA A 384 -11.65 10.12 -3.61
N ARG A 385 -10.40 10.59 -3.68
CA ARG A 385 -9.96 11.88 -3.13
C ARG A 385 -9.88 12.88 -4.27
N LEU A 386 -10.79 13.84 -4.23
CA LEU A 386 -10.85 14.96 -5.17
C LEU A 386 -9.96 16.08 -4.64
N VAL A 387 -8.96 16.49 -5.41
CA VAL A 387 -8.02 17.53 -5.01
C VAL A 387 -8.02 18.64 -6.06
N VAL A 388 -8.25 19.88 -5.63
CA VAL A 388 -8.10 21.07 -6.47
C VAL A 388 -7.17 22.08 -5.82
N GLN A 389 -6.27 22.66 -6.59
CA GLN A 389 -5.43 23.77 -6.19
C GLN A 389 -5.99 25.07 -6.75
N MET A 390 -6.46 25.94 -5.86
CA MET A 390 -7.15 27.17 -6.25
C MET A 390 -6.25 28.39 -6.13
N GLN A 391 -6.44 29.40 -6.98
CA GLN A 391 -5.83 30.73 -6.76
C GLN A 391 -6.53 31.49 -5.62
N SER A 392 -7.82 31.22 -5.43
CA SER A 392 -8.68 31.77 -4.38
C SER A 392 -9.78 30.77 -4.04
N ASN A 393 -10.16 30.67 -2.76
CA ASN A 393 -11.15 29.70 -2.29
C ASN A 393 -12.60 30.01 -2.76
N ALA A 394 -12.84 31.15 -3.42
CA ALA A 394 -14.19 31.59 -3.82
C ALA A 394 -14.96 30.58 -4.69
N ASN A 395 -14.27 29.85 -5.58
CA ASN A 395 -14.89 28.88 -6.50
C ASN A 395 -14.49 27.42 -6.19
N ALA A 396 -13.89 27.16 -5.04
CA ALA A 396 -13.35 25.84 -4.71
C ALA A 396 -14.41 24.73 -4.76
N LYS A 397 -15.61 25.02 -4.25
CA LYS A 397 -16.74 24.08 -4.29
C LYS A 397 -17.15 23.74 -5.74
N ALA A 398 -17.25 24.73 -6.62
CA ALA A 398 -17.58 24.50 -8.03
C ALA A 398 -16.47 23.70 -8.74
N ALA A 399 -15.20 23.96 -8.41
CA ALA A 399 -14.07 23.20 -8.95
C ALA A 399 -14.08 21.74 -8.48
N ILE A 400 -14.45 21.47 -7.22
CA ILE A 400 -14.64 20.10 -6.73
C ILE A 400 -15.83 19.42 -7.42
N GLU A 401 -16.98 20.11 -7.54
CA GLU A 401 -18.17 19.57 -8.22
C GLU A 401 -17.92 19.28 -9.72
N ALA A 402 -16.96 20.00 -10.33
CA ALA A 402 -16.51 19.75 -11.69
C ALA A 402 -15.72 18.43 -11.82
N LEU A 403 -15.10 17.94 -10.74
CA LEU A 403 -14.44 16.64 -10.68
C LEU A 403 -15.48 15.54 -10.45
N ASN A 404 -15.78 14.79 -11.50
CA ASN A 404 -16.80 13.77 -11.46
C ASN A 404 -16.20 12.37 -11.40
N VAL A 405 -16.69 11.56 -10.47
CA VAL A 405 -16.37 10.12 -10.34
C VAL A 405 -17.67 9.34 -10.48
N ARG A 406 -17.74 8.43 -11.44
CA ARG A 406 -18.95 7.65 -11.73
C ARG A 406 -18.60 6.18 -11.87
N CYS A 407 -19.22 5.35 -11.03
CA CYS A 407 -19.11 3.89 -11.10
C CYS A 407 -20.47 3.29 -11.48
N GLU A 408 -20.54 2.56 -12.59
CA GLU A 408 -21.78 1.95 -13.09
C GLU A 408 -21.56 0.56 -13.68
N LEU A 409 -22.57 -0.30 -13.58
CA LEU A 409 -22.59 -1.60 -14.25
C LEU A 409 -23.20 -1.45 -15.65
N ILE A 410 -22.39 -1.62 -16.69
CA ILE A 410 -22.80 -1.51 -18.10
C ILE A 410 -22.46 -2.82 -18.80
N ASP A 411 -23.46 -3.50 -19.35
CA ASP A 411 -23.31 -4.80 -20.04
C ASP A 411 -22.53 -5.85 -19.23
N GLY A 412 -22.76 -5.90 -17.91
CA GLY A 412 -22.07 -6.85 -17.01
C GLY A 412 -20.62 -6.50 -16.69
N ARG A 413 -20.13 -5.32 -17.10
CA ARG A 413 -18.82 -4.77 -16.76
C ARG A 413 -18.97 -3.59 -15.81
N ALA A 414 -18.11 -3.50 -14.81
CA ALA A 414 -18.10 -2.38 -13.90
C ALA A 414 -17.23 -1.27 -14.50
N MET A 415 -17.85 -0.17 -14.89
CA MET A 415 -17.17 0.99 -15.49
C MET A 415 -17.01 2.09 -14.46
N LEU A 416 -15.78 2.31 -14.01
CA LEU A 416 -15.36 3.46 -13.22
C LEU A 416 -14.78 4.53 -14.15
N THR A 417 -15.47 5.66 -14.29
CA THR A 417 -15.01 6.78 -15.12
C THR A 417 -14.85 8.03 -14.29
N THR A 418 -13.67 8.63 -14.39
CA THR A 418 -13.39 9.96 -13.84
C THR A 418 -13.32 10.98 -14.98
N ALA A 419 -13.81 12.20 -14.75
CA ALA A 419 -13.83 13.25 -15.76
C ALA A 419 -13.90 14.64 -15.13
N VAL A 420 -13.47 15.63 -15.89
CA VAL A 420 -13.64 17.05 -15.59
C VAL A 420 -14.80 17.59 -16.42
N ARG A 421 -15.85 18.10 -15.77
CA ARG A 421 -17.09 18.54 -16.44
C ARG A 421 -17.15 20.03 -16.76
N ASP A 422 -16.18 20.81 -16.29
CA ASP A 422 -16.21 22.28 -16.37
C ASP A 422 -14.83 22.86 -16.72
N ASN A 423 -14.80 24.15 -17.03
CA ASN A 423 -13.55 24.84 -17.33
C ASN A 423 -12.79 25.22 -16.04
N MET A 424 -11.92 24.31 -15.58
CA MET A 424 -11.14 24.46 -14.35
C MET A 424 -10.32 25.77 -14.32
N ALA A 425 -9.74 26.17 -15.45
CA ALA A 425 -8.97 27.42 -15.52
C ALA A 425 -9.85 28.65 -15.29
N ALA A 426 -11.08 28.65 -15.83
CA ALA A 426 -12.05 29.73 -15.60
C ALA A 426 -12.54 29.78 -14.14
N LEU A 427 -12.54 28.64 -13.44
CA LEU A 427 -12.84 28.58 -12.01
C LEU A 427 -11.67 29.07 -11.13
N GLY A 428 -10.52 29.38 -11.72
CA GLY A 428 -9.30 29.74 -10.98
C GLY A 428 -8.58 28.53 -10.39
N CYS A 429 -8.88 27.32 -10.89
CA CYS A 429 -8.17 26.10 -10.54
C CYS A 429 -6.90 25.98 -11.39
N THR A 430 -5.76 25.88 -10.72
CA THR A 430 -4.42 25.79 -11.33
C THR A 430 -3.99 24.36 -11.54
N ARG A 431 -4.43 23.45 -10.67
CA ARG A 431 -4.18 22.01 -10.75
C ARG A 431 -5.36 21.26 -10.15
N TYR A 432 -5.65 20.10 -10.67
CA TYR A 432 -6.63 19.19 -10.10
C TYR A 432 -6.13 17.76 -10.27
N ARG A 433 -6.62 16.86 -9.42
CA ARG A 433 -6.44 15.41 -9.57
C ARG A 433 -7.53 14.65 -8.83
N ILE A 434 -7.67 13.37 -9.18
CA ILE A 434 -8.58 12.42 -8.55
C ILE A 434 -7.78 11.18 -8.19
N ASP A 435 -7.48 11.00 -6.91
CA ASP A 435 -6.80 9.80 -6.43
C ASP A 435 -7.87 8.73 -6.13
N LEU A 436 -7.67 7.50 -6.59
CA LEU A 436 -8.65 6.40 -6.52
C LEU A 436 -8.09 5.23 -5.71
N ASP A 437 -8.85 4.75 -4.74
CA ASP A 437 -8.70 3.42 -4.14
C ASP A 437 -9.88 2.55 -4.58
N VAL A 438 -9.57 1.51 -5.35
CA VAL A 438 -10.53 0.60 -5.98
C VAL A 438 -10.37 -0.78 -5.36
N GLN A 439 -11.38 -1.22 -4.63
CA GLN A 439 -11.45 -2.55 -4.05
C GLN A 439 -12.43 -3.37 -4.86
N CYS A 440 -11.98 -4.48 -5.43
CA CYS A 440 -12.81 -5.33 -6.29
C CYS A 440 -12.58 -6.82 -6.04
N PRO A 441 -13.53 -7.70 -6.40
CA PRO A 441 -13.36 -9.14 -6.25
C PRO A 441 -12.05 -9.62 -6.88
N ARG A 442 -11.27 -10.41 -6.13
CA ARG A 442 -9.94 -10.89 -6.52
C ARG A 442 -9.83 -11.44 -7.95
N ALA A 443 -10.85 -12.17 -8.41
CA ALA A 443 -10.88 -12.81 -9.72
C ALA A 443 -11.31 -11.89 -10.88
N SER A 444 -11.69 -10.64 -10.60
CA SER A 444 -12.11 -9.70 -11.63
C SER A 444 -10.95 -9.33 -12.56
N PRO A 445 -11.14 -9.43 -13.90
CA PRO A 445 -10.20 -8.82 -14.85
C PRO A 445 -10.14 -7.31 -14.65
N VAL A 446 -8.95 -6.72 -14.68
CA VAL A 446 -8.76 -5.28 -14.48
C VAL A 446 -8.24 -4.65 -15.76
N ARG A 447 -8.98 -3.65 -16.27
CA ARG A 447 -8.54 -2.80 -17.38
C ARG A 447 -8.45 -1.36 -16.88
N LEU A 448 -7.24 -0.83 -16.80
CA LEU A 448 -6.98 0.51 -16.28
C LEU A 448 -6.35 1.37 -17.38
N SER A 449 -6.98 2.50 -17.67
CA SER A 449 -6.41 3.59 -18.46
C SER A 449 -6.24 4.81 -17.55
N SER A 450 -5.04 5.37 -17.46
CA SER A 450 -4.75 6.56 -16.65
C SER A 450 -3.90 7.56 -17.43
N ASP A 451 -4.22 8.84 -17.33
CA ASP A 451 -3.41 9.90 -17.97
C ASP A 451 -2.06 10.06 -17.27
N SER A 452 -2.08 10.27 -15.96
CA SER A 452 -0.86 10.39 -15.16
C SER A 452 -1.05 10.13 -13.67
N GLY A 453 0.00 9.61 -13.04
CA GLY A 453 0.03 9.36 -11.59
C GLY A 453 0.85 8.11 -11.25
N TYR A 454 0.71 7.63 -10.03
CA TYR A 454 1.18 6.31 -9.64
C TYR A 454 0.02 5.31 -9.66
N THR A 455 0.21 4.18 -10.34
CA THR A 455 -0.76 3.09 -10.36
C THR A 455 -0.20 1.89 -9.61
N SER A 456 -0.90 1.38 -8.60
CA SER A 456 -0.60 0.12 -7.93
C SER A 456 -1.73 -0.88 -8.10
N ILE A 457 -1.38 -2.11 -8.49
CA ILE A 457 -2.32 -3.24 -8.50
C ILE A 457 -1.68 -4.38 -7.72
N THR A 458 -2.37 -4.85 -6.69
CA THR A 458 -1.82 -5.88 -5.78
C THR A 458 -2.76 -7.08 -5.74
N ASP A 459 -2.21 -8.30 -5.75
CA ASP A 459 -2.89 -9.55 -5.36
C ASP A 459 -4.20 -9.88 -6.11
N MET A 460 -4.39 -9.30 -7.30
CA MET A 460 -5.49 -9.61 -8.23
C MET A 460 -5.17 -10.89 -9.00
N SER A 461 -6.12 -11.82 -9.17
CA SER A 461 -5.89 -13.07 -9.90
C SER A 461 -6.37 -13.07 -11.36
N GLY A 462 -7.23 -12.12 -11.74
CA GLY A 462 -7.70 -11.96 -13.12
C GLY A 462 -6.63 -11.36 -14.07
N PRO A 463 -6.86 -11.38 -15.39
CA PRO A 463 -6.03 -10.69 -16.37
C PRO A 463 -5.96 -9.19 -16.09
N ILE A 464 -4.80 -8.58 -16.35
CA ILE A 464 -4.56 -7.17 -16.06
C ILE A 464 -4.07 -6.47 -17.33
N VAL A 465 -4.73 -5.37 -17.68
CA VAL A 465 -4.30 -4.45 -18.74
C VAL A 465 -4.18 -3.05 -18.18
N VAL A 466 -2.98 -2.48 -18.21
CA VAL A 466 -2.69 -1.11 -17.78
C VAL A 466 -2.13 -0.32 -18.94
N GLU A 467 -2.79 0.79 -19.27
CA GLU A 467 -2.32 1.78 -20.22
C GLU A 467 -2.19 3.13 -19.50
N GLN A 468 -0.96 3.64 -19.39
CA GLN A 468 -0.69 4.88 -18.68
C GLN A 468 0.07 5.88 -19.57
N GLY A 469 -0.32 7.14 -19.50
CA GLY A 469 0.44 8.22 -20.14
C GLY A 469 1.77 8.43 -19.41
N LYS A 470 1.73 9.00 -18.22
CA LYS A 470 2.91 9.38 -17.44
C LYS A 470 2.92 8.83 -16.01
N GLY A 471 4.09 8.67 -15.40
CA GLY A 471 4.23 8.38 -13.97
C GLY A 471 4.86 7.01 -13.68
N SER A 472 4.24 6.17 -12.86
CA SER A 472 4.78 4.82 -12.59
C SER A 472 3.67 3.80 -12.38
N VAL A 473 3.97 2.54 -12.71
CA VAL A 473 3.05 1.41 -12.52
C VAL A 473 3.76 0.32 -11.72
N THR A 474 3.15 -0.11 -10.62
CA THR A 474 3.61 -1.22 -9.80
C THR A 474 2.55 -2.34 -9.77
N LEU A 475 3.00 -3.56 -10.05
CA LEU A 475 2.20 -4.77 -9.93
C LEU A 475 2.89 -5.71 -8.93
N GLU A 476 2.18 -6.11 -7.88
CA GLU A 476 2.73 -7.00 -6.84
C GLU A 476 1.81 -8.20 -6.60
N GLN A 477 2.37 -9.40 -6.64
CA GLN A 477 1.67 -10.66 -6.32
C GLN A 477 0.45 -10.97 -7.19
N CYS A 478 0.39 -10.40 -8.39
CA CYS A 478 -0.75 -10.58 -9.28
C CYS A 478 -0.70 -11.90 -10.06
N ASN A 479 -1.89 -12.32 -10.48
CA ASN A 479 -2.15 -13.28 -11.53
C ASN A 479 -1.65 -14.71 -11.25
N ARG A 480 -1.81 -15.17 -10.01
CA ARG A 480 -1.40 -16.52 -9.55
C ARG A 480 -2.07 -17.68 -10.31
N GLU A 481 -3.11 -17.43 -11.11
CA GLU A 481 -3.89 -18.43 -11.85
C GLU A 481 -3.74 -18.35 -13.39
N ALA A 482 -2.71 -17.68 -13.91
CA ALA A 482 -2.26 -17.70 -15.33
C ALA A 482 -3.15 -16.98 -16.37
N GLY A 483 -3.59 -15.75 -16.08
CA GLY A 483 -4.03 -14.76 -17.06
C GLY A 483 -2.87 -14.02 -17.75
N ASP A 484 -3.16 -13.04 -18.59
CA ASP A 484 -2.14 -12.16 -19.19
C ASP A 484 -1.99 -10.87 -18.38
N VAL A 485 -0.75 -10.37 -18.24
CA VAL A 485 -0.44 -9.05 -17.68
C VAL A 485 0.17 -8.19 -18.77
N LEU A 486 -0.55 -7.14 -19.19
CA LEU A 486 -0.10 -6.18 -20.19
C LEU A 486 0.01 -4.79 -19.55
N VAL A 487 1.22 -4.22 -19.59
CA VAL A 487 1.51 -2.88 -19.06
C VAL A 487 2.18 -2.05 -20.14
N THR A 488 1.59 -0.91 -20.46
CA THR A 488 2.15 0.06 -21.40
C THR A 488 2.17 1.44 -20.77
N ILE A 489 3.36 2.05 -20.70
CA ILE A 489 3.54 3.44 -20.26
C ILE A 489 4.26 4.27 -21.32
N GLN A 490 3.87 5.54 -21.51
CA GLN A 490 4.60 6.42 -22.42
C GLN A 490 5.84 7.00 -21.73
N GLU A 491 5.68 7.68 -20.59
CA GLU A 491 6.79 8.26 -19.83
C GLU A 491 6.72 7.81 -18.37
N GLY A 492 7.56 6.84 -17.99
CA GLY A 492 7.56 6.34 -16.63
C GLY A 492 8.15 4.95 -16.43
N ASP A 493 8.27 4.59 -15.16
CA ASP A 493 8.84 3.32 -14.72
C ASP A 493 7.75 2.26 -14.50
N ILE A 494 8.07 1.00 -14.82
CA ILE A 494 7.23 -0.17 -14.58
C ILE A 494 7.96 -1.09 -13.60
N VAL A 495 7.28 -1.48 -12.53
CA VAL A 495 7.79 -2.43 -11.54
C VAL A 495 6.82 -3.60 -11.43
N VAL A 496 7.29 -4.84 -11.64
CA VAL A 496 6.47 -6.05 -11.53
C VAL A 496 7.14 -7.05 -10.60
N LYS A 497 6.50 -7.38 -9.48
CA LYS A 497 7.06 -8.23 -8.42
C LYS A 497 6.16 -9.42 -8.15
N GLU A 498 6.74 -10.61 -8.12
CA GLU A 498 6.07 -11.85 -7.68
C GLU A 498 4.78 -12.19 -8.46
N CYS A 499 4.70 -11.78 -9.73
CA CYS A 499 3.56 -12.07 -10.59
C CYS A 499 3.71 -13.40 -11.33
N ALA A 500 2.58 -13.96 -11.76
CA ALA A 500 2.56 -15.13 -12.63
C ALA A 500 1.84 -14.85 -13.97
N GLY A 501 1.94 -15.79 -14.90
CA GLY A 501 1.37 -15.69 -16.25
C GLY A 501 2.24 -14.91 -17.25
N PRO A 502 1.87 -14.87 -18.53
CA PRO A 502 2.59 -14.08 -19.54
C PRO A 502 2.57 -12.58 -19.20
N LEU A 503 3.75 -11.98 -19.14
CA LEU A 503 3.94 -10.55 -18.92
C LEU A 503 4.39 -9.87 -20.21
N THR A 504 3.72 -8.79 -20.60
CA THR A 504 4.22 -7.84 -21.59
C THR A 504 4.32 -6.46 -20.95
N ALA A 505 5.55 -5.93 -20.79
CA ALA A 505 5.81 -4.62 -20.22
C ALA A 505 6.51 -3.73 -21.24
N THR A 506 5.91 -2.58 -21.57
CA THR A 506 6.44 -1.64 -22.56
C THR A 506 6.50 -0.22 -22.00
N THR A 507 7.67 0.43 -22.09
CA THR A 507 7.86 1.85 -21.78
C THR A 507 8.55 2.58 -22.93
N GLN A 508 8.12 3.79 -23.28
CA GLN A 508 8.77 4.62 -24.30
C GLN A 508 9.91 5.49 -23.73
N GLN A 509 9.80 5.89 -22.47
CA GLN A 509 10.83 6.59 -21.71
C GLN A 509 10.73 6.20 -20.25
N GLY A 510 11.66 5.38 -19.77
CA GLY A 510 11.66 4.91 -18.38
C GLY A 510 12.22 3.51 -18.25
N SER A 511 12.26 3.00 -17.04
CA SER A 511 12.85 1.70 -16.72
C SER A 511 11.78 0.65 -16.47
N VAL A 512 12.07 -0.59 -16.83
CA VAL A 512 11.26 -1.75 -16.46
C VAL A 512 12.06 -2.60 -15.49
N GLU A 513 11.50 -2.86 -14.33
CA GLU A 513 12.05 -3.78 -13.33
C GLU A 513 11.07 -4.92 -13.09
N THR A 514 11.54 -6.15 -13.26
CA THR A 514 10.77 -7.35 -12.91
C THR A 514 11.53 -8.19 -11.90
N THR A 515 10.81 -8.75 -10.93
CA THR A 515 11.38 -9.61 -9.88
C THR A 515 10.51 -10.84 -9.69
N SER A 516 11.10 -12.02 -9.80
CA SER A 516 10.43 -13.30 -9.47
C SER A 516 9.15 -13.55 -10.28
N VAL A 517 9.13 -13.14 -11.55
CA VAL A 517 7.98 -13.32 -12.45
C VAL A 517 8.03 -14.69 -13.12
N SER A 518 6.92 -15.43 -13.02
CA SER A 518 6.75 -16.74 -13.67
C SER A 518 5.90 -16.66 -14.93
N GLY A 519 6.24 -17.47 -15.94
CA GLY A 519 5.67 -17.37 -17.28
C GLY A 519 6.57 -16.61 -18.25
N LYS A 520 6.11 -16.45 -19.50
CA LYS A 520 6.87 -15.76 -20.55
C LYS A 520 6.86 -14.25 -20.29
N GLN A 521 8.03 -13.63 -20.29
CA GLN A 521 8.20 -12.18 -20.14
C GLN A 521 8.63 -11.56 -21.47
N VAL A 522 7.91 -10.53 -21.90
CA VAL A 522 8.25 -9.70 -23.07
C VAL A 522 8.41 -8.26 -22.61
N ILE A 523 9.64 -7.77 -22.57
CA ILE A 523 9.98 -6.45 -22.02
C ILE A 523 10.53 -5.57 -23.14
N LYS A 524 9.95 -4.38 -23.31
CA LYS A 524 10.39 -3.37 -24.27
C LYS A 524 10.64 -2.05 -23.56
N ALA A 525 11.89 -1.63 -23.49
CA ALA A 525 12.27 -0.35 -22.88
C ALA A 525 12.97 0.54 -23.91
N VAL A 526 12.30 1.59 -24.34
CA VAL A 526 12.89 2.64 -25.19
C VAL A 526 13.40 3.75 -24.26
N GLN A 527 14.62 4.23 -24.49
CA GLN A 527 15.28 5.27 -23.69
C GLN A 527 15.24 5.03 -22.16
N GLY A 528 15.55 3.81 -21.74
CA GLY A 528 15.69 3.47 -20.33
C GLY A 528 16.18 2.05 -20.11
N ARG A 529 16.20 1.58 -18.86
CA ARG A 529 16.85 0.34 -18.47
C ARG A 529 15.83 -0.79 -18.29
N ALA A 530 16.18 -2.00 -18.69
CA ALA A 530 15.46 -3.20 -18.29
C ALA A 530 16.26 -3.98 -17.24
N THR A 531 15.69 -4.21 -16.07
CA THR A 531 16.26 -5.08 -15.02
C THR A 531 15.31 -6.25 -14.80
N VAL A 532 15.81 -7.46 -14.93
CA VAL A 532 15.04 -8.70 -14.76
C VAL A 532 15.74 -9.55 -13.70
N ASP A 533 15.13 -9.66 -12.54
CA ASP A 533 15.62 -10.44 -11.42
C ASP A 533 14.79 -11.71 -11.22
N LEU A 534 15.46 -12.84 -11.01
CA LEU A 534 14.86 -14.16 -10.84
C LEU A 534 13.81 -14.51 -11.93
N PRO A 535 14.16 -14.50 -13.23
CA PRO A 535 13.27 -14.93 -14.30
C PRO A 535 12.92 -16.43 -14.20
N LYS A 536 11.64 -16.75 -14.00
CA LYS A 536 11.13 -18.13 -13.82
C LYS A 536 10.51 -18.74 -15.08
N GLY A 537 10.87 -18.24 -16.27
CA GLY A 537 10.32 -18.68 -17.55
C GLY A 537 11.04 -18.07 -18.75
N GLU A 538 10.46 -18.20 -19.94
CA GLU A 538 10.99 -17.61 -21.19
C GLU A 538 11.09 -16.07 -21.08
N LEU A 539 12.13 -15.48 -21.67
CA LEU A 539 12.41 -14.04 -21.59
C LEU A 539 12.75 -13.46 -22.97
N ASP A 540 11.99 -12.47 -23.45
CA ASP A 540 12.35 -11.63 -24.61
C ASP A 540 12.48 -10.17 -24.14
N VAL A 541 13.69 -9.64 -24.13
CA VAL A 541 14.00 -8.26 -23.74
C VAL A 541 14.51 -7.50 -24.96
N ALA A 542 13.89 -6.37 -25.25
CA ALA A 542 14.37 -5.40 -26.24
C ALA A 542 14.57 -4.04 -25.58
N CYS A 543 15.79 -3.50 -25.66
CA CYS A 543 16.13 -2.20 -25.10
C CYS A 543 16.86 -1.33 -26.12
N THR A 544 16.50 -0.04 -26.18
CA THR A 544 17.16 0.94 -27.05
C THR A 544 17.55 2.17 -26.24
N GLY A 545 18.83 2.55 -26.26
CA GLY A 545 19.35 3.73 -25.54
C GLY A 545 19.51 3.54 -24.02
N GLY A 546 19.54 2.28 -23.55
CA GLY A 546 19.76 1.93 -22.15
C GLY A 546 20.27 0.49 -21.98
N ASP A 547 20.53 0.10 -20.73
CA ASP A 547 21.10 -1.21 -20.41
C ASP A 547 20.02 -2.27 -20.17
N ALA A 548 20.35 -3.53 -20.44
CA ALA A 548 19.59 -4.69 -19.97
C ALA A 548 20.42 -5.47 -18.94
N ILE A 549 19.85 -5.67 -17.75
CA ILE A 549 20.46 -6.42 -16.65
C ILE A 549 19.57 -7.62 -16.35
N VAL A 550 20.11 -8.83 -16.48
CA VAL A 550 19.40 -10.07 -16.17
C VAL A 550 20.14 -10.79 -15.05
N LEU A 551 19.47 -10.96 -13.90
CA LEU A 551 19.99 -11.62 -12.70
C LEU A 551 19.30 -12.98 -12.54
N ALA A 552 19.84 -14.00 -13.20
CA ALA A 552 19.27 -15.35 -13.22
C ALA A 552 19.84 -16.22 -12.09
N ASN A 553 19.77 -15.73 -10.84
CA ASN A 553 20.42 -16.35 -9.68
C ASN A 553 19.91 -17.77 -9.33
N GLU A 554 18.68 -18.11 -9.74
CA GLU A 554 18.11 -19.47 -9.61
C GLU A 554 18.45 -20.39 -10.80
N GLY A 555 19.25 -19.90 -11.75
CA GLY A 555 19.57 -20.57 -13.00
C GLY A 555 18.74 -20.07 -14.18
N VAL A 556 18.99 -20.64 -15.35
CA VAL A 556 18.22 -20.36 -16.57
C VAL A 556 17.04 -21.32 -16.61
N LEU A 557 15.82 -20.80 -16.48
CA LEU A 557 14.58 -21.59 -16.36
C LEU A 557 13.69 -21.53 -17.62
N GLY A 558 14.23 -21.00 -18.73
CA GLY A 558 13.57 -20.87 -20.02
C GLY A 558 14.53 -20.29 -21.05
N ASP A 559 14.10 -20.21 -22.31
CA ASP A 559 14.91 -19.57 -23.35
C ASP A 559 14.93 -18.05 -23.17
N TYR A 560 16.12 -17.45 -23.27
CA TYR A 560 16.31 -16.01 -23.14
C TYR A 560 16.75 -15.41 -24.47
N LYS A 561 16.15 -14.29 -24.83
CA LYS A 561 16.50 -13.49 -25.99
C LYS A 561 16.59 -12.04 -25.55
N VAL A 562 17.80 -11.50 -25.51
CA VAL A 562 18.07 -10.14 -25.03
C VAL A 562 18.73 -9.36 -26.16
N ASN A 563 18.05 -8.32 -26.65
CA ASN A 563 18.53 -7.43 -27.71
C ASN A 563 18.66 -6.02 -27.15
N VAL A 564 19.87 -5.44 -27.27
CA VAL A 564 20.15 -4.08 -26.82
C VAL A 564 20.80 -3.26 -27.94
N GLU A 565 20.26 -2.08 -28.20
CA GLU A 565 20.84 -1.09 -29.11
C GLU A 565 21.29 0.13 -28.31
N GLN A 566 22.54 0.57 -28.51
CA GLN A 566 23.12 1.73 -27.81
C GLN A 566 23.08 1.61 -26.28
N GLY A 567 23.53 0.48 -25.75
CA GLY A 567 23.61 0.20 -24.33
C GLY A 567 24.31 -1.13 -24.05
N ASN A 568 24.36 -1.57 -22.80
CA ASN A 568 25.06 -2.79 -22.42
C ASN A 568 24.11 -3.91 -22.00
N ILE A 569 24.57 -5.15 -22.16
CA ILE A 569 23.93 -6.32 -21.56
C ILE A 569 24.79 -6.77 -20.38
N ARG A 570 24.16 -6.99 -19.23
CA ARG A 570 24.75 -7.72 -18.11
C ARG A 570 23.91 -8.95 -17.80
N LEU A 571 24.54 -10.12 -17.83
CA LEU A 571 23.93 -11.38 -17.43
C LEU A 571 24.71 -11.93 -16.22
N LEU A 572 24.01 -12.13 -15.10
CA LEU A 572 24.54 -12.86 -13.95
C LEU A 572 23.87 -14.22 -13.90
N VAL A 573 24.66 -15.29 -13.96
CA VAL A 573 24.17 -16.68 -13.94
C VAL A 573 25.01 -17.52 -12.97
N PRO A 574 24.38 -18.40 -12.16
CA PRO A 574 25.12 -19.31 -11.29
C PRO A 574 25.79 -20.42 -12.10
N ASP A 575 26.84 -21.00 -11.55
CA ASP A 575 27.58 -22.12 -12.16
C ASP A 575 26.69 -23.39 -12.31
N THR A 576 25.54 -23.43 -11.63
CA THR A 576 24.52 -24.49 -11.69
C THR A 576 23.53 -24.34 -12.85
N ALA A 577 23.62 -23.25 -13.63
CA ALA A 577 22.71 -23.03 -14.76
C ALA A 577 22.92 -24.07 -15.88
N ASP A 578 21.86 -24.32 -16.65
CA ASP A 578 21.86 -25.31 -17.73
C ASP A 578 21.43 -24.66 -19.06
N ALA A 579 22.37 -24.00 -19.75
CA ALA A 579 22.08 -23.20 -20.93
C ALA A 579 23.25 -23.14 -21.92
N THR A 580 22.93 -22.98 -23.20
CA THR A 580 23.91 -22.63 -24.23
C THR A 580 23.81 -21.15 -24.55
N LEU A 581 24.90 -20.41 -24.32
CA LEU A 581 24.99 -18.99 -24.63
C LEU A 581 25.33 -18.79 -26.11
N PHE A 582 24.65 -17.85 -26.74
CA PHE A 582 24.92 -17.33 -28.08
C PHE A 582 25.02 -15.81 -27.97
N VAL A 583 26.21 -15.26 -28.20
CA VAL A 583 26.50 -13.85 -27.95
C VAL A 583 26.94 -13.19 -29.25
N THR A 584 26.26 -12.11 -29.63
CA THR A 584 26.63 -11.28 -30.78
C THR A 584 26.80 -9.84 -30.33
N ALA A 585 28.00 -9.29 -30.50
CA ALA A 585 28.27 -7.87 -30.28
C ALA A 585 28.76 -7.22 -31.57
N THR A 586 28.09 -6.15 -31.99
CA THR A 586 28.51 -5.31 -33.13
C THR A 586 28.95 -3.96 -32.59
N ASN A 587 30.16 -3.49 -32.95
CA ASN A 587 30.74 -2.25 -32.42
C ASN A 587 30.88 -2.21 -30.89
N GLY A 588 31.16 -3.35 -30.25
CA GLY A 588 31.39 -3.43 -28.80
C GLY A 588 32.01 -4.74 -28.37
N GLN A 589 32.26 -4.93 -27.07
CA GLN A 589 33.04 -6.07 -26.55
C GLN A 589 32.17 -7.16 -25.94
N VAL A 590 32.74 -8.36 -25.82
CA VAL A 590 32.16 -9.46 -25.05
C VAL A 590 33.16 -9.83 -23.96
N ASN A 591 32.75 -9.66 -22.70
CA ASN A 591 33.52 -10.04 -21.53
C ASN A 591 32.78 -11.18 -20.81
N SER A 592 33.47 -12.29 -20.59
CA SER A 592 32.94 -13.38 -19.77
C SER A 592 34.01 -13.83 -18.78
N ASN A 593 33.68 -13.78 -17.50
CA ASN A 593 34.62 -14.11 -16.43
C ASN A 593 34.62 -15.60 -16.08
N LYS A 594 33.47 -16.26 -16.23
CA LYS A 594 33.28 -17.65 -15.81
C LYS A 594 32.98 -18.64 -16.94
N VAL A 595 32.37 -18.17 -18.03
CA VAL A 595 31.94 -19.05 -19.13
C VAL A 595 32.99 -19.05 -20.23
N ARG A 596 33.47 -20.25 -20.61
CA ARG A 596 34.38 -20.39 -21.75
C ARG A 596 33.60 -20.27 -23.05
N LEU A 597 33.81 -19.14 -23.72
CA LEU A 597 33.20 -18.85 -25.01
C LEU A 597 34.19 -19.11 -26.15
N SER A 598 33.71 -19.70 -27.24
CA SER A 598 34.45 -19.92 -28.49
C SER A 598 33.72 -19.29 -29.66
N GLY A 599 34.44 -18.74 -30.63
CA GLY A 599 33.80 -18.00 -31.70
C GLY A 599 34.76 -17.30 -32.64
N SER A 600 34.22 -16.33 -33.38
CA SER A 600 34.94 -15.58 -34.40
C SER A 600 34.80 -14.08 -34.21
N VAL A 601 35.85 -13.36 -34.57
CA VAL A 601 35.85 -11.90 -34.67
C VAL A 601 36.06 -11.53 -36.14
N LEU A 602 35.08 -10.86 -36.74
CA LEU A 602 35.13 -10.43 -38.14
C LEU A 602 34.78 -8.95 -38.24
N GLY A 603 35.78 -8.11 -38.52
CA GLY A 603 35.63 -6.66 -38.49
C GLY A 603 35.15 -6.20 -37.11
N ASP A 604 34.04 -5.46 -37.08
CA ASP A 604 33.44 -4.96 -35.84
C ASP A 604 32.43 -5.93 -35.19
N LYS A 605 32.19 -7.08 -35.81
CA LYS A 605 31.27 -8.11 -35.33
C LYS A 605 32.02 -9.19 -34.56
N ARG A 606 31.55 -9.46 -33.34
CA ARG A 606 32.04 -10.52 -32.46
C ARG A 606 30.91 -11.52 -32.24
N GLU A 607 31.13 -12.77 -32.60
CA GLU A 607 30.15 -13.86 -32.42
C GLU A 607 30.78 -14.98 -31.63
N PHE A 608 30.17 -15.32 -30.51
CA PHE A 608 30.65 -16.35 -29.60
C PHE A 608 29.52 -17.27 -29.15
N SER A 609 29.87 -18.52 -28.83
CA SER A 609 28.98 -19.45 -28.16
C SER A 609 29.72 -20.30 -27.12
N GLY A 610 29.00 -20.80 -26.14
CA GLY A 610 29.54 -21.69 -25.12
C GLY A 610 28.46 -22.26 -24.20
N PRO A 611 28.56 -23.53 -23.80
CA PRO A 611 27.62 -24.14 -22.88
C PRO A 611 27.94 -23.80 -21.41
N ILE A 612 26.90 -23.79 -20.59
CA ILE A 612 26.89 -23.88 -19.14
C ILE A 612 26.08 -25.13 -18.80
N GLY A 613 26.63 -26.05 -18.02
CA GLY A 613 25.97 -27.32 -17.73
C GLY A 613 25.77 -28.19 -18.98
N ALA A 614 24.57 -28.77 -19.12
CA ALA A 614 24.22 -29.67 -20.24
C ALA A 614 23.72 -28.92 -21.49
N GLY A 615 23.51 -27.60 -21.41
CA GLY A 615 23.03 -26.76 -22.48
C GLY A 615 21.53 -26.89 -22.77
N ARG A 616 20.68 -27.19 -21.77
CA ARG A 616 19.23 -27.43 -21.94
C ARG A 616 18.47 -26.24 -22.54
N PHE A 617 18.74 -25.02 -22.07
CA PHE A 617 18.07 -23.82 -22.54
C PHE A 617 18.94 -22.99 -23.48
N ARG A 618 18.33 -22.18 -24.33
CA ARG A 618 19.03 -21.28 -25.26
C ARG A 618 19.03 -19.85 -24.72
N VAL A 619 20.20 -19.22 -24.67
CA VAL A 619 20.35 -17.81 -24.27
C VAL A 619 21.01 -17.03 -25.40
N ASP A 620 20.22 -16.24 -26.13
CA ASP A 620 20.66 -15.33 -27.19
C ASP A 620 20.84 -13.91 -26.64
N LEU A 621 22.08 -13.41 -26.63
CA LEU A 621 22.42 -12.04 -26.25
C LEU A 621 22.94 -11.28 -27.48
N ARG A 622 22.27 -10.19 -27.86
CA ARG A 622 22.67 -9.36 -29.01
C ARG A 622 22.79 -7.90 -28.61
N VAL A 623 23.94 -7.29 -28.89
CA VAL A 623 24.19 -5.88 -28.63
C VAL A 623 24.73 -5.16 -29.88
N THR A 624 24.26 -3.94 -30.11
CA THR A 624 24.79 -3.01 -31.13
C THR A 624 25.24 -1.72 -30.48
N GLY A 625 26.53 -1.38 -30.58
CA GLY A 625 27.10 -0.15 -30.03
C GLY A 625 27.36 -0.16 -28.52
N GLY A 626 27.45 -1.34 -27.91
CA GLY A 626 27.78 -1.52 -26.49
C GLY A 626 28.30 -2.92 -26.19
N SER A 627 28.51 -3.24 -24.91
CA SER A 627 29.20 -4.48 -24.51
C SER A 627 28.29 -5.49 -23.82
N VAL A 628 28.66 -6.77 -23.91
CA VAL A 628 28.03 -7.86 -23.14
C VAL A 628 28.98 -8.27 -22.02
N ASN A 629 28.52 -8.24 -20.78
CA ASN A 629 29.23 -8.73 -19.60
C ASN A 629 28.48 -9.93 -19.02
N ILE A 630 29.19 -11.04 -18.83
CA ILE A 630 28.64 -12.30 -18.33
C ILE A 630 29.44 -12.72 -17.10
N ASP A 631 28.76 -12.70 -15.96
CA ASP A 631 29.33 -12.91 -14.61
C ASP A 631 28.85 -14.21 -13.96
#